data_AF-A0A4Y3VJS3-F1
#
_entry.id   AF-A0A4Y3VJS3-F1
#
_cell.length_a   1.000
_cell.length_b   1.000
_cell.length_c   1.000
_cell.angle_alpha   90.00
_cell.angle_beta   90.00
_cell.angle_gamma   90.00
#
_symmetry.space_group_name_H-M   'P 1'
#
loop_
_entity.id
_entity.type
_entity.pdbx_description
1 polymer ?
#
loop_
_entity_poly.entity_id
_entity_poly.type
_entity_poly.pdbx_seq_one_letter_code
_entity_poly.pdbx_strand_id
1 'polypeptide(L)'
;MAGHLVNRITYTDGFKDGPYREWYKDGTLRAEGIMRMGFVSGEFKRWHPNGILAKRMINSADGRTPLAEYEWDEEGRPTRAWENTSSQG
;
A
#
# COMPACT_ATOMS: atom_id res chain seq x y z
N MET A 1 -6.10 17.82 20.42
CA MET A 1 -7.08 17.70 19.31
C MET A 1 -6.71 16.47 18.50
N ALA A 2 -7.43 15.37 18.68
CA ALA A 2 -7.15 14.10 18.03
C ALA A 2 -7.45 14.22 16.52
N GLY A 3 -6.43 13.99 15.71
CA GLY A 3 -6.51 14.09 14.26
C GLY A 3 -7.22 12.89 13.66
N HIS A 4 -8.45 13.07 13.20
CA HIS A 4 -9.18 12.03 12.49
C HIS A 4 -8.57 11.81 11.11
N LEU A 5 -7.89 10.67 10.95
CA LEU A 5 -7.66 10.10 9.63
C LEU A 5 -8.99 9.63 9.08
N VAL A 6 -9.25 9.90 7.80
CA VAL A 6 -10.37 9.31 7.07
C VAL A 6 -9.85 8.05 6.41
N ASN A 7 -10.48 6.91 6.67
CA ASN A 7 -10.15 5.63 6.06
C ASN A 7 -11.42 5.01 5.49
N ARG A 8 -11.37 4.54 4.24
CA ARG A 8 -12.41 3.70 3.66
C ARG A 8 -11.87 2.28 3.66
N ILE A 9 -12.33 1.51 4.64
CA ILE A 9 -11.91 0.13 4.86
C ILE A 9 -13.15 -0.74 4.90
N THR A 10 -13.12 -1.83 4.15
CA THR A 10 -14.09 -2.91 4.34
C THR A 10 -13.50 -3.89 5.35
N TYR A 11 -14.30 -4.25 6.35
CA TYR A 11 -13.93 -5.21 7.38
C TYR A 11 -14.79 -6.46 7.21
N THR A 12 -14.15 -7.63 7.16
CA THR A 12 -14.81 -8.94 7.19
C THR A 12 -14.22 -9.70 8.38
N ASP A 13 -15.08 -10.22 9.27
CA ASP A 13 -14.68 -10.99 10.46
C ASP A 13 -13.61 -10.31 11.36
N GLY A 14 -13.61 -8.98 11.41
CA GLY A 14 -12.68 -8.17 12.20
C GLY A 14 -11.35 -7.85 11.50
N PHE A 15 -11.12 -8.36 10.28
CA PHE A 15 -9.92 -8.08 9.49
C PHE A 15 -10.22 -7.10 8.35
N LYS A 16 -9.21 -6.30 7.97
CA LYS A 16 -9.29 -5.47 6.76
C LYS A 16 -9.35 -6.40 5.54
N ASP A 17 -10.44 -6.37 4.80
CA ASP A 17 -10.68 -7.24 3.66
C ASP A 17 -11.47 -6.48 2.59
N GLY A 18 -10.88 -6.34 1.41
CA GLY A 18 -11.37 -5.53 0.29
C GLY A 18 -10.56 -4.26 0.02
N PRO A 19 -11.14 -3.30 -0.72
CA PRO A 19 -10.46 -2.06 -1.07
C PRO A 19 -10.12 -1.24 0.17
N TYR A 20 -8.85 -0.84 0.25
CA TYR A 20 -8.33 0.03 1.30
C TYR A 20 -7.98 1.38 0.69
N ARG A 21 -8.44 2.46 1.32
CA ARG A 21 -7.94 3.81 1.08
C ARG A 21 -7.81 4.58 2.39
N GLU A 22 -6.75 5.35 2.49
CA GLU A 22 -6.42 6.18 3.63
C GLU A 22 -5.97 7.54 3.13
N TRP A 23 -6.43 8.61 3.79
CA TRP A 23 -6.09 9.98 3.43
C TRP A 23 -5.47 10.72 4.63
N TYR A 24 -4.56 11.63 4.33
CA TYR A 24 -4.09 12.64 5.26
C TYR A 24 -5.23 13.63 5.59
N LYS A 25 -5.03 14.46 6.62
CA LYS A 25 -6.07 15.40 7.10
C LYS A 25 -6.43 16.48 6.08
N ASP A 26 -5.49 16.80 5.20
CA ASP A 26 -5.66 17.75 4.09
C ASP A 26 -6.42 17.13 2.90
N GLY A 27 -6.76 15.85 2.96
CA GLY A 27 -7.41 15.11 1.88
C GLY A 27 -6.44 14.46 0.89
N THR A 28 -5.12 14.62 1.07
CA THR A 28 -4.11 13.97 0.22
C THR A 28 -4.15 12.46 0.43
N LEU A 29 -4.12 11.68 -0.65
CA LEU A 29 -4.13 10.22 -0.56
C LEU A 29 -2.85 9.76 0.14
N ARG A 30 -3.00 9.02 1.23
CA ARG A 30 -1.89 8.49 2.04
C ARG A 30 -1.54 7.08 1.60
N ALA A 31 -2.54 6.24 1.40
CA ALA A 31 -2.34 4.86 0.97
C ALA A 31 -3.58 4.29 0.30
N GLU A 32 -3.38 3.36 -0.63
CA GLU A 32 -4.44 2.59 -1.24
C GLU A 32 -3.96 1.19 -1.67
N GLY A 33 -4.91 0.27 -1.77
CA GLY A 33 -4.66 -1.06 -2.32
C GLY A 33 -5.80 -2.00 -2.01
N ILE A 34 -5.55 -3.30 -2.17
CA ILE A 34 -6.48 -4.36 -1.77
C ILE A 34 -5.87 -5.09 -0.59
N MET A 35 -6.65 -5.20 0.49
CA MET A 35 -6.31 -6.00 1.65
C MET A 35 -7.13 -7.29 1.63
N ARG A 36 -6.58 -8.41 2.05
CA ARG A 36 -7.33 -9.65 2.34
C ARG A 36 -6.84 -10.20 3.66
N MET A 37 -7.76 -10.40 4.60
CA MET A 37 -7.45 -10.91 5.95
C MET A 37 -6.31 -10.15 6.65
N GLY A 38 -6.22 -8.83 6.43
CA GLY A 38 -5.18 -7.97 7.00
C GLY A 38 -3.85 -7.90 6.23
N PHE A 39 -3.68 -8.64 5.13
CA PHE A 39 -2.49 -8.61 4.29
C PHE A 39 -2.74 -7.90 2.96
N VAL A 40 -1.70 -7.29 2.37
CA VAL A 40 -1.78 -6.72 1.02
C VAL A 40 -1.93 -7.86 0.00
N SER A 41 -2.99 -7.80 -0.80
CA SER A 41 -3.31 -8.72 -1.88
C SER A 41 -3.20 -7.98 -3.22
N GLY A 42 -2.20 -8.30 -4.04
CA GLY A 42 -1.94 -7.55 -5.28
C GLY A 42 -1.17 -6.26 -5.02
N GLU A 43 -1.58 -5.16 -5.66
CA GLU A 43 -0.88 -3.88 -5.58
C GLU A 43 -1.32 -3.04 -4.37
N PHE A 44 -0.33 -2.48 -3.67
CA PHE A 44 -0.52 -1.48 -2.62
C PHE A 44 0.44 -0.32 -2.84
N LYS A 45 -0.07 0.90 -2.66
CA LYS A 45 0.66 2.14 -2.83
C LYS A 45 0.51 3.00 -1.58
N ARG A 46 1.57 3.71 -1.25
CA ARG A 46 1.62 4.72 -0.20
C ARG A 46 2.33 5.95 -0.72
N TRP A 47 1.84 7.12 -0.34
CA TRP A 47 2.40 8.41 -0.70
C TRP A 47 2.93 9.12 0.53
N HIS A 48 3.88 10.03 0.30
CA HIS A 48 4.34 11.03 1.24
C HIS A 48 3.26 12.12 1.40
N PRO A 49 3.31 12.95 2.47
CA PRO A 49 2.37 14.04 2.67
C PRO A 49 2.35 15.06 1.52
N ASN A 50 3.44 15.17 0.76
CA ASN A 50 3.54 16.02 -0.43
C ASN A 50 2.88 15.42 -1.69
N GLY A 51 2.27 14.24 -1.59
CA GLY A 51 1.60 13.56 -2.69
C GLY A 51 2.52 12.75 -3.61
N ILE A 52 3.82 12.68 -3.33
CA ILE A 52 4.77 11.87 -4.09
C ILE A 52 4.70 10.42 -3.62
N LEU A 53 4.77 9.47 -4.55
CA LEU A 53 4.72 8.05 -4.24
C LEU A 53 5.92 7.69 -3.36
N ALA A 54 5.65 7.13 -2.18
CA ALA A 54 6.67 6.75 -1.20
C ALA A 54 7.04 5.28 -1.32
N LYS A 55 6.03 4.43 -1.55
CA LYS A 55 6.19 2.98 -1.57
C LYS A 55 5.14 2.32 -2.45
N ARG A 56 5.57 1.31 -3.19
CA ARG A 56 4.71 0.46 -4.01
C ARG A 56 5.10 -0.98 -3.73
N MET A 57 4.14 -1.77 -3.30
CA MET A 57 4.30 -3.20 -3.06
C MET A 57 3.39 -3.96 -4.00
N ILE A 58 3.87 -5.08 -4.51
CA ILE A 58 3.09 -6.04 -5.28
C ILE A 58 3.25 -7.38 -4.58
N ASN A 59 2.14 -7.94 -4.11
CA ASN A 59 2.08 -9.30 -3.59
C ASN A 59 1.23 -10.19 -4.51
N SER A 60 1.35 -11.49 -4.34
CA SER A 60 0.41 -12.47 -4.88
C SER A 60 -1.03 -12.18 -4.42
N ALA A 61 -2.00 -12.73 -5.15
CA ALA A 61 -3.43 -12.56 -4.82
C ALA A 61 -3.83 -13.16 -3.46
N ASP A 62 -3.03 -14.10 -2.93
CA ASP A 62 -3.22 -14.66 -1.59
C ASP A 62 -2.45 -13.89 -0.49
N GLY A 63 -1.68 -12.86 -0.87
CA GLY A 63 -0.90 -12.01 0.03
C GLY A 63 0.33 -12.67 0.66
N ARG A 64 0.65 -13.91 0.28
CA ARG A 64 1.74 -14.69 0.89
C ARG A 64 3.10 -14.49 0.24
N THR A 65 3.13 -14.09 -1.03
CA THR A 65 4.37 -13.96 -1.79
C THR A 65 4.57 -12.51 -2.20
N PRO A 66 5.58 -11.81 -1.67
CA PRO A 66 5.99 -10.54 -2.23
C PRO A 66 6.60 -10.76 -3.62
N LEU A 67 6.07 -10.03 -4.60
CA LEU A 67 6.46 -10.06 -6.00
C LEU A 67 7.32 -8.86 -6.37
N ALA A 68 7.04 -7.68 -5.80
CA ALA A 68 7.88 -6.50 -5.98
C ALA A 68 7.71 -5.52 -4.83
N GLU A 69 8.75 -4.74 -4.58
CA GLU A 69 8.78 -3.64 -3.62
C GLU A 69 9.63 -2.51 -4.17
N TYR A 70 9.04 -1.33 -4.22
CA TYR A 70 9.71 -0.11 -4.65
C TYR A 70 9.51 0.94 -3.57
N GLU A 71 10.56 1.72 -3.31
CA GLU A 71 10.50 2.86 -2.41
C GLU A 71 11.14 4.08 -3.09
N TRP A 72 10.57 5.24 -2.80
CA TRP A 72 11.07 6.53 -3.27
C TRP A 72 11.13 7.51 -2.10
N ASP A 73 12.06 8.46 -2.19
CA ASP A 73 12.13 9.57 -1.25
C ASP A 73 11.06 10.64 -1.52
N GLU A 74 11.06 11.70 -0.72
CA GLU A 74 10.10 12.80 -0.84
C GLU A 74 10.27 13.60 -2.14
N GLU A 75 11.38 13.45 -2.86
CA GLU A 75 11.60 14.06 -4.18
C GLU A 75 11.20 13.13 -5.34
N GLY A 76 10.74 11.91 -5.03
CA GLY A 76 10.33 10.91 -6.02
C GLY A 76 11.50 10.17 -6.66
N ARG A 77 12.69 10.23 -6.05
CA ARG A 77 13.85 9.46 -6.50
C ARG A 77 13.78 8.05 -5.91
N PRO A 78 14.00 7.00 -6.72
CA PRO A 78 13.95 5.63 -6.22
C PRO A 78 15.09 5.39 -5.22
N THR A 79 14.74 4.95 -4.01
CA THR A 79 15.68 4.58 -2.94
C THR A 79 15.82 3.07 -2.81
N ARG A 80 14.79 2.31 -3.24
CA ARG A 80 14.80 0.86 -3.27
C ARG A 80 13.99 0.35 -4.45
N ALA A 81 14.50 -0.67 -5.11
CA ALA A 81 13.76 -1.46 -6.08
C ALA A 81 14.16 -2.93 -5.89
N TRP A 82 13.18 -3.75 -5.56
CA TRP A 82 13.32 -5.18 -5.46
C TRP A 82 12.17 -5.84 -6.20
N GLU A 83 12.50 -6.81 -7.04
CA GLU A 83 11.54 -7.62 -7.76
C GLU A 83 11.89 -9.08 -7.51
N ASN A 84 10.88 -9.88 -7.17
CA ASN A 84 11.04 -11.30 -7.03
C ASN A 84 11.09 -11.93 -8.43
N THR A 85 12.26 -11.94 -9.03
CA THR A 85 12.53 -12.63 -10.30
C THR A 85 12.73 -14.13 -10.08
N SER A 86 12.01 -14.74 -9.12
CA SER A 86 11.90 -16.20 -9.07
C SER A 86 11.20 -16.62 -10.36
N SER A 87 12.05 -16.87 -11.35
CA SER A 87 11.70 -17.29 -12.67
C SER A 87 10.79 -18.49 -12.57
N GLN A 88 9.71 -18.46 -13.34
CA GLN A 88 9.20 -19.67 -13.97
C GLN A 88 10.40 -20.44 -14.53
N GLY A 89 10.81 -21.47 -13.79
CA GLY A 89 11.74 -22.51 -14.21
C GLY A 89 10.96 -23.79 -14.41
#